data_AF-A0A9E0L7N0-F1
#
_entry.id   AF-A0A9E0L7N0-F1
#
_cell.length_a   1.000
_cell.length_b   1.000
_cell.length_c   1.000
_cell.angle_alpha   90.00
_cell.angle_beta   90.00
_cell.angle_gamma   90.00
#
_symmetry.space_group_name_H-M   'P 1'
#
loop_
_entity.id
_entity.type
_entity.pdbx_description
1 polymer ?
#
loop_
_entity_poly.entity_id
_entity_poly.type
_entity_poly.pdbx_seq_one_letter_code
_entity_poly.pdbx_strand_id
1 'polypeptide(L)'
;MSNLLKNNAYHILGLDTSASQRDTQKRAKEIVKFLQIDDTPEYDLDMCVFDNFRTEGAIKDAVQKLSSPKKQIKDYFFWFHISDDIDEQAVGILRKKDPEGAIRVWEHNSESDTTKAMFYKKNLALLYCILLFKEDNKRYLKESLKIWHELTNSSKFWTAFTKVYKHNDELDTDQEVISDFHKQVPSFLSDLYTEISHSREDGSYIAEFTKVFDLRGEKTEKVVMAPIFQEITEAVEKLEAMKVSEDGDLDAQEASDIKEHIGKIQDCCNKLIDLGLYDDSQSKTIRDRAAGAIRSVVLDIHNNLDDMPKAEQLLKIAMQFVGTSGMENKLKQDLDQFEENKKFLSATAPIMELMNEKKFQEAIALIDQKKAESKDSEFKNAMDSKKKEAVTMYAVVEFVEAKKLFEADKYDEARPGLQKSASIVYEHIEIYDVDKSVIDSWLDLIKNNVKVLTADNASEVDEVQNKMLKKIDEAFDERWEQMAIKILLNSYYYVGLGEVIKNKKAENTRSSVIGWVVRIIIIIVLGAIFG
;
A
#
# COMPACT_ATOMS: atom_id res chain seq x y z
N MET A 1 -26.62 13.61 -16.64
CA MET A 1 -25.65 13.87 -17.74
C MET A 1 -26.34 13.57 -19.06
N SER A 2 -26.28 14.45 -20.08
CA SER A 2 -27.01 14.20 -21.34
C SER A 2 -26.35 13.08 -22.15
N ASN A 3 -27.16 12.27 -22.82
CA ASN A 3 -26.72 11.33 -23.86
C ASN A 3 -26.40 12.11 -25.15
N LEU A 4 -25.22 11.89 -25.72
CA LEU A 4 -24.62 12.69 -26.80
C LEU A 4 -25.41 12.61 -28.11
N LEU A 5 -25.83 11.40 -28.51
CA LEU A 5 -26.54 11.20 -29.78
C LEU A 5 -28.05 11.35 -29.61
N LYS A 6 -28.63 10.77 -28.55
CA LYS A 6 -30.06 10.88 -28.26
C LYS A 6 -30.50 12.33 -28.09
N ASN A 7 -29.70 13.16 -27.41
CA ASN A 7 -30.02 14.56 -27.14
C ASN A 7 -29.23 15.53 -28.02
N ASN A 8 -28.70 15.07 -29.16
CA ASN A 8 -28.09 15.95 -30.15
C ASN A 8 -29.17 16.95 -30.65
N ALA A 9 -28.83 18.25 -30.74
CA ALA A 9 -29.82 19.25 -31.13
C ALA A 9 -30.39 19.04 -32.55
N TYR A 10 -29.55 18.61 -33.50
CA TYR A 10 -29.99 18.34 -34.86
C TYR A 10 -30.90 17.10 -34.93
N HIS A 11 -30.63 16.07 -34.13
CA HIS A 11 -31.52 14.91 -33.95
C HIS A 11 -32.89 15.32 -33.39
N ILE A 12 -32.90 16.07 -32.29
CA ILE A 12 -34.14 16.52 -31.64
C ILE A 12 -34.99 17.34 -32.63
N LEU A 13 -34.35 18.20 -33.42
CA LEU A 13 -35.06 19.02 -34.39
C LEU A 13 -35.35 18.28 -35.70
N GLY A 14 -34.77 17.09 -35.94
CA GLY A 14 -34.92 16.36 -37.20
C GLY A 14 -34.29 17.09 -38.40
N LEU A 15 -33.20 17.82 -38.17
CA LEU A 15 -32.46 18.59 -39.16
C LEU A 15 -31.10 17.93 -39.43
N ASP A 16 -30.51 18.22 -40.58
CA ASP A 16 -29.09 17.96 -40.83
C ASP A 16 -28.24 19.18 -40.45
N THR A 17 -26.92 19.01 -40.54
CA THR A 17 -25.97 20.02 -40.08
C THR A 17 -25.85 21.26 -40.97
N SER A 18 -26.46 21.28 -42.17
CA SER A 18 -26.51 22.46 -43.05
C SER A 18 -27.64 23.45 -42.71
N ALA A 19 -28.53 23.10 -41.78
CA ALA A 19 -29.68 23.94 -41.44
C ALA A 19 -29.29 25.29 -40.81
N SER A 20 -29.91 26.38 -41.27
CA SER A 20 -29.70 27.74 -40.76
C SER A 20 -30.31 27.95 -39.36
N GLN A 21 -29.96 29.05 -38.68
CA GLN A 21 -30.64 29.45 -37.44
C GLN A 21 -32.13 29.70 -37.68
N ARG A 22 -32.49 30.20 -38.87
CA ARG A 22 -33.89 30.42 -39.25
C ARG A 22 -34.65 29.09 -39.34
N ASP A 23 -34.04 28.07 -39.94
CA ASP A 23 -34.64 26.74 -40.06
C ASP A 23 -34.78 26.08 -38.69
N THR A 24 -33.76 26.20 -37.84
CA THR A 24 -33.76 25.77 -36.45
C THR A 24 -34.96 26.35 -35.67
N GLN A 25 -35.17 27.66 -35.74
CA GLN A 25 -36.28 28.34 -35.06
C GLN A 25 -37.66 27.96 -35.63
N LYS A 26 -37.75 27.81 -36.96
CA LYS A 26 -38.99 27.39 -37.63
C LYS A 26 -39.37 25.97 -37.20
N ARG A 27 -38.42 25.04 -37.23
CA ARG A 27 -38.61 23.64 -36.88
C ARG A 27 -38.95 23.47 -35.40
N ALA A 28 -38.28 24.20 -34.50
CA ALA A 28 -38.63 24.18 -33.08
C ALA A 28 -40.09 24.59 -32.82
N LYS A 29 -40.56 25.67 -33.46
CA LYS A 29 -41.96 26.13 -33.34
C LYS A 29 -42.96 25.13 -33.94
N GLU A 30 -42.58 24.44 -35.01
CA GLU A 30 -43.39 23.39 -35.63
C GLU A 30 -43.56 22.21 -34.67
N ILE A 31 -42.47 21.66 -34.14
CA ILE A 31 -42.51 20.50 -33.23
C ILE A 31 -43.31 20.84 -31.96
N VAL A 32 -43.10 22.02 -31.36
CA VAL A 32 -43.88 22.45 -30.17
C VAL A 32 -45.39 22.48 -30.45
N LYS A 33 -45.83 22.88 -31.65
CA LYS A 33 -47.25 22.86 -32.01
C LYS A 33 -47.82 21.44 -32.11
N PHE A 34 -47.04 20.49 -32.62
CA PHE A 34 -47.46 19.08 -32.63
C PHE A 34 -47.55 18.53 -31.20
N LEU A 35 -46.56 18.82 -30.35
CA LEU A 35 -46.58 18.37 -28.96
C LEU A 35 -47.78 18.93 -28.16
N GLN A 36 -48.25 20.13 -28.47
CA GLN A 36 -49.44 20.74 -27.86
C GLN A 36 -50.76 20.03 -28.17
N ILE A 37 -50.79 19.20 -29.22
CA ILE A 37 -51.93 18.38 -29.60
C ILE A 37 -51.69 16.89 -29.32
N ASP A 38 -50.74 16.59 -28.41
CA ASP A 38 -50.30 15.24 -28.05
C ASP A 38 -49.81 14.39 -29.23
N ASP A 39 -49.24 15.04 -30.26
CA ASP A 39 -48.66 14.41 -31.45
C ASP A 39 -47.13 14.63 -31.51
N THR A 40 -46.40 13.66 -32.08
CA THR A 40 -44.94 13.74 -32.21
C THR A 40 -44.54 13.55 -33.68
N PRO A 41 -43.95 14.57 -34.32
CA PRO A 41 -43.58 14.46 -35.72
C PRO A 41 -42.37 13.54 -35.91
N GLU A 42 -42.38 12.79 -37.02
CA GLU A 42 -41.25 12.00 -37.52
C GLU A 42 -40.56 12.71 -38.68
N TYR A 43 -39.24 12.61 -38.74
CA TYR A 43 -38.38 13.21 -39.76
C TYR A 43 -37.41 12.19 -40.37
N ASP A 44 -36.78 12.56 -41.48
CA ASP A 44 -36.01 11.64 -42.34
C ASP A 44 -34.83 10.95 -41.65
N LEU A 45 -34.22 11.60 -40.66
CA LEU A 45 -33.05 11.10 -39.92
C LEU A 45 -33.45 10.33 -38.65
N ASP A 46 -34.74 10.07 -38.44
CA ASP A 46 -35.23 9.31 -37.30
C ASP A 46 -35.09 7.82 -37.56
N MET A 47 -34.12 7.19 -36.89
CA MET A 47 -33.77 5.78 -37.11
C MET A 47 -34.51 4.80 -36.18
N CYS A 48 -35.54 5.25 -35.46
CA CYS A 48 -36.27 4.45 -34.46
C CYS A 48 -35.33 3.73 -33.46
N VAL A 49 -34.24 4.38 -33.05
CA VAL A 49 -33.27 3.85 -32.06
C VAL A 49 -33.52 4.44 -30.67
N PHE A 50 -33.95 5.70 -30.62
CA PHE A 50 -34.18 6.41 -29.37
C PHE A 50 -35.67 6.71 -29.21
N ASP A 51 -36.20 6.47 -28.02
CA ASP A 51 -37.58 6.81 -27.68
C ASP A 51 -37.64 8.10 -26.84
N ASN A 52 -38.80 8.78 -26.90
CA ASN A 52 -39.17 9.91 -26.04
C ASN A 52 -38.10 11.01 -25.95
N PHE A 53 -37.47 11.34 -27.09
CA PHE A 53 -36.39 12.33 -27.15
C PHE A 53 -36.88 13.73 -27.56
N ARG A 54 -38.08 13.86 -28.15
CA ARG A 54 -38.71 15.14 -28.49
C ARG A 54 -39.71 15.55 -27.42
N THR A 55 -39.23 16.34 -26.46
CA THR A 55 -40.07 17.02 -25.46
C THR A 55 -39.90 18.52 -25.59
N GLU A 56 -40.85 19.33 -25.08
CA GLU A 56 -40.73 20.79 -25.11
C GLU A 56 -39.42 21.27 -24.47
N GLY A 57 -39.03 20.64 -23.35
CA GLY A 57 -37.74 20.89 -22.69
C GLY A 57 -36.55 20.57 -23.59
N ALA A 58 -36.54 19.40 -24.22
CA ALA A 58 -35.46 18.99 -25.12
C ALA A 58 -35.36 19.91 -26.35
N ILE A 59 -36.48 20.38 -26.89
CA ILE A 59 -36.51 21.32 -28.03
C ILE A 59 -35.92 22.67 -27.61
N LYS A 60 -36.32 23.19 -26.45
CA LYS A 60 -35.77 24.44 -25.90
C LYS A 60 -34.26 24.32 -25.69
N ASP A 61 -33.81 23.21 -25.11
CA ASP A 61 -32.38 22.94 -24.89
C ASP A 61 -31.63 22.81 -26.22
N ALA A 62 -32.20 22.14 -27.22
CA ALA A 62 -31.62 22.01 -28.56
C ALA A 62 -31.39 23.38 -29.23
N VAL A 63 -32.40 24.24 -29.21
CA VAL A 63 -32.29 25.63 -29.72
C VAL A 63 -31.21 26.40 -28.95
N GLN A 64 -31.15 26.25 -27.62
CA GLN A 64 -30.13 26.91 -26.81
C GLN A 64 -28.71 26.40 -27.13
N LYS A 65 -28.52 25.09 -27.35
CA LYS A 65 -27.24 24.51 -27.76
C LYS A 65 -26.77 25.07 -29.10
N LEU A 66 -27.66 25.12 -30.09
CA LEU A 66 -27.35 25.64 -31.42
C LEU A 66 -27.14 27.15 -31.45
N SER A 67 -27.47 27.88 -30.39
CA SER A 67 -27.18 29.32 -30.23
C SER A 67 -25.85 29.60 -29.53
N SER A 68 -25.07 28.56 -29.19
CA SER A 68 -23.79 28.69 -28.48
C SER A 68 -22.67 28.05 -29.30
N PRO A 69 -21.63 28.80 -29.72
CA PRO A 69 -20.56 28.27 -30.58
C PRO A 69 -19.94 26.96 -30.07
N LYS A 70 -19.61 26.92 -28.76
CA LYS A 70 -19.01 25.74 -28.11
C LYS A 70 -19.92 24.51 -28.10
N LYS A 71 -21.24 24.70 -27.99
CA LYS A 71 -22.21 23.60 -27.95
C LYS A 71 -22.63 23.19 -29.37
N GLN A 72 -22.81 24.15 -30.27
CA GLN A 72 -23.16 23.93 -31.66
C GLN A 72 -22.11 23.08 -32.36
N ILE A 73 -20.82 23.41 -32.26
CA ILE A 73 -19.77 22.61 -32.93
C ILE A 73 -19.74 21.16 -32.48
N LYS A 74 -20.04 20.91 -31.20
CA LYS A 74 -20.15 19.56 -30.64
C LYS A 74 -21.32 18.82 -31.26
N ASP A 75 -22.52 19.41 -31.24
CA ASP A 75 -23.70 18.77 -31.83
C ASP A 75 -23.55 18.62 -33.36
N TYR A 76 -22.88 19.54 -34.04
CA TYR A 76 -22.56 19.48 -35.47
C TYR A 76 -21.64 18.29 -35.78
N PHE A 77 -20.56 18.12 -35.02
CA PHE A 77 -19.63 17.01 -35.23
C PHE A 77 -20.29 15.66 -35.03
N PHE A 78 -21.15 15.54 -34.01
CA PHE A 78 -21.83 14.30 -33.64
C PHE A 78 -23.19 14.10 -34.33
N TRP A 79 -23.39 14.72 -35.51
CA TRP A 79 -24.56 14.47 -36.35
C TRP A 79 -24.22 14.35 -37.84
N PHE A 80 -25.18 13.91 -38.66
CA PHE A 80 -24.94 13.64 -40.07
C PHE A 80 -24.63 14.91 -40.86
N HIS A 81 -23.64 14.80 -41.75
CA HIS A 81 -23.31 15.83 -42.73
C HIS A 81 -23.84 15.42 -44.10
N ILE A 82 -24.81 16.15 -44.63
CA ILE A 82 -25.43 15.86 -45.93
C ILE A 82 -25.01 16.96 -46.89
N SER A 83 -24.23 16.61 -47.92
CA SER A 83 -23.58 17.62 -48.77
C SER A 83 -23.67 17.36 -50.27
N ASP A 84 -23.98 16.14 -50.68
CA ASP A 84 -24.13 15.78 -52.08
C ASP A 84 -25.07 14.58 -52.30
N ASP A 85 -25.23 14.21 -53.57
CA ASP A 85 -26.14 13.15 -54.01
C ASP A 85 -25.88 11.79 -53.35
N ILE A 86 -24.64 11.50 -52.91
CA ILE A 86 -24.30 10.24 -52.24
C ILE A 86 -24.87 10.24 -50.83
N ASP A 87 -24.72 11.35 -50.10
CA ASP A 87 -25.32 11.51 -48.78
C ASP A 87 -26.86 11.52 -48.87
N GLU A 88 -27.43 12.22 -49.85
CA GLU A 88 -28.87 12.23 -50.09
C GLU A 88 -29.42 10.83 -50.40
N GLN A 89 -28.67 10.05 -51.20
CA GLN A 89 -29.02 8.65 -51.47
C GLN A 89 -29.01 7.82 -50.19
N ALA A 90 -27.98 7.94 -49.36
CA ALA A 90 -27.88 7.20 -48.10
C ALA A 90 -29.03 7.57 -47.13
N VAL A 91 -29.35 8.86 -46.97
CA VAL A 91 -30.48 9.31 -46.15
C VAL A 91 -31.82 8.86 -46.72
N GLY A 92 -31.99 8.87 -48.04
CA GLY A 92 -33.18 8.34 -48.71
C GLY A 92 -33.40 6.85 -48.45
N ILE A 93 -32.32 6.09 -48.23
CA ILE A 93 -32.38 4.68 -47.82
C ILE A 93 -32.68 4.56 -46.32
N LEU A 94 -32.06 5.38 -45.46
CA LEU A 94 -32.38 5.43 -44.03
C LEU A 94 -33.87 5.70 -43.78
N ARG A 95 -34.48 6.61 -44.55
CA ARG A 95 -35.92 6.91 -44.50
C ARG A 95 -36.80 5.68 -44.76
N LYS A 96 -36.30 4.72 -45.56
CA LYS A 96 -36.98 3.44 -45.84
C LYS A 96 -36.70 2.39 -44.76
N LYS A 97 -36.08 2.76 -43.65
CA LYS A 97 -35.70 1.91 -42.51
C LYS A 97 -34.72 0.79 -42.91
N ASP A 98 -33.83 1.06 -43.86
CA ASP A 98 -32.74 0.16 -44.30
C ASP A 98 -31.36 0.71 -43.92
N PRO A 99 -30.95 0.63 -42.63
CA PRO A 99 -29.64 1.11 -42.20
C PRO A 99 -28.47 0.40 -42.91
N GLU A 100 -28.63 -0.89 -43.23
CA GLU A 100 -27.62 -1.67 -43.94
C GLU A 100 -27.39 -1.19 -45.38
N GLY A 101 -28.45 -0.77 -46.07
CA GLY A 101 -28.33 -0.13 -47.37
C GLY A 101 -27.56 1.19 -47.32
N ALA A 102 -27.81 2.01 -46.31
CA ALA A 102 -27.08 3.26 -46.11
C ALA A 102 -25.59 3.01 -45.77
N ILE A 103 -25.31 2.01 -44.92
CA ILE A 103 -23.96 1.53 -44.62
C ILE A 103 -23.21 1.19 -45.92
N ARG A 104 -23.82 0.37 -46.80
CA ARG A 104 -23.19 -0.01 -48.08
C ARG A 104 -22.86 1.20 -48.97
N VAL A 105 -23.75 2.19 -49.03
CA VAL A 105 -23.52 3.41 -49.82
C VAL A 105 -22.32 4.18 -49.30
N TRP A 106 -22.28 4.48 -47.99
CA TRP A 106 -21.14 5.21 -47.43
C TRP A 106 -19.85 4.39 -47.44
N GLU A 107 -19.89 3.08 -47.14
CA GLU A 107 -18.71 2.21 -47.20
C GLU A 107 -18.06 2.23 -48.58
N HIS A 108 -18.84 2.01 -49.65
CA HIS A 108 -18.32 1.98 -51.02
C HIS A 108 -17.66 3.29 -51.44
N ASN A 109 -18.19 4.42 -50.98
CA ASN A 109 -17.68 5.75 -51.34
C ASN A 109 -16.57 6.25 -50.39
N SER A 110 -16.29 5.53 -49.30
CA SER A 110 -15.31 5.90 -48.27
C SER A 110 -13.89 5.41 -48.55
N GLU A 111 -13.66 4.64 -49.63
CA GLU A 111 -12.35 4.01 -49.92
C GLU A 111 -11.27 5.01 -50.37
N SER A 112 -11.67 6.13 -50.97
CA SER A 112 -10.73 7.14 -51.46
C SER A 112 -10.18 8.04 -50.34
N ASP A 113 -8.98 8.58 -50.50
CA ASP A 113 -8.41 9.60 -49.60
C ASP A 113 -8.86 11.02 -49.99
N THR A 114 -10.14 11.21 -50.33
CA THR A 114 -10.69 12.53 -50.65
C THR A 114 -11.34 13.16 -49.42
N THR A 115 -11.46 14.49 -49.40
CA THR A 115 -12.18 15.19 -48.31
C THR A 115 -13.63 14.69 -48.18
N LYS A 116 -14.33 14.44 -49.29
CA LYS A 116 -15.69 13.90 -49.28
C LYS A 116 -15.74 12.52 -48.63
N ALA A 117 -14.84 11.62 -49.02
CA ALA A 117 -14.75 10.29 -48.43
C ALA A 117 -14.54 10.31 -46.90
N MET A 118 -13.79 11.29 -46.37
CA MET A 118 -13.64 11.45 -44.92
C MET A 118 -14.96 11.82 -44.22
N PHE A 119 -15.84 12.60 -44.87
CA PHE A 119 -17.17 12.89 -44.32
C PHE A 119 -18.12 11.70 -44.42
N TYR A 120 -18.03 10.89 -45.49
CA TYR A 120 -18.76 9.62 -45.56
C TYR A 120 -18.32 8.65 -44.46
N LYS A 121 -17.01 8.56 -44.19
CA LYS A 121 -16.47 7.83 -43.02
C LYS A 121 -17.06 8.36 -41.72
N LYS A 122 -17.14 9.69 -41.54
CA LYS A 122 -17.74 10.30 -40.33
C LYS A 122 -19.21 9.90 -40.17
N ASN A 123 -20.00 9.98 -41.24
CA ASN A 123 -21.40 9.58 -41.24
C ASN A 123 -21.56 8.09 -40.94
N LEU A 124 -20.71 7.25 -41.55
CA LEU A 124 -20.68 5.82 -41.32
C LEU A 124 -20.35 5.47 -39.86
N ALA A 125 -19.33 6.10 -39.27
CA ALA A 125 -18.97 5.90 -37.87
C ALA A 125 -20.09 6.33 -36.91
N LEU A 126 -20.78 7.43 -37.21
CA LEU A 126 -21.97 7.84 -36.45
C LEU A 126 -23.10 6.84 -36.57
N LEU A 127 -23.41 6.36 -37.78
CA LEU A 127 -24.46 5.37 -37.99
C LEU A 127 -24.16 4.09 -37.21
N TYR A 128 -22.91 3.60 -37.24
CA TYR A 128 -22.49 2.47 -36.41
C TYR A 128 -22.73 2.75 -34.91
N CYS A 129 -22.29 3.89 -34.38
CA CYS A 129 -22.52 4.23 -32.98
C CYS A 129 -24.02 4.29 -32.62
N ILE A 130 -24.86 4.80 -33.51
CA ILE A 130 -26.31 4.84 -33.29
C ILE A 130 -26.89 3.43 -33.28
N LEU A 131 -26.53 2.57 -34.24
CA LEU A 131 -27.01 1.19 -34.29
C LEU A 131 -26.56 0.36 -33.08
N LEU A 132 -25.40 0.65 -32.51
CA LEU A 132 -24.90 0.01 -31.30
C LEU A 132 -25.78 0.26 -30.06
N PHE A 133 -26.59 1.34 -30.03
CA PHE A 133 -27.61 1.50 -28.98
C PHE A 133 -28.75 0.49 -29.12
N LYS A 134 -29.04 0.03 -30.35
CA LYS A 134 -30.14 -0.88 -30.66
C LYS A 134 -29.72 -2.35 -30.57
N GLU A 135 -28.57 -2.70 -31.14
CA GLU A 135 -28.10 -4.08 -31.21
C GLU A 135 -26.61 -4.20 -30.85
N ASP A 136 -26.25 -5.31 -30.24
CA ASP A 136 -24.84 -5.64 -30.03
C ASP A 136 -24.27 -6.19 -31.33
N ASN A 137 -23.35 -5.43 -31.94
CA ASN A 137 -22.73 -5.79 -33.20
C ASN A 137 -21.24 -5.46 -33.16
N LYS A 138 -20.42 -6.50 -32.99
CA LYS A 138 -18.96 -6.39 -32.89
C LYS A 138 -18.31 -5.77 -34.13
N ARG A 139 -18.89 -5.97 -35.33
CA ARG A 139 -18.40 -5.32 -36.56
C ARG A 139 -18.56 -3.81 -36.44
N TYR A 140 -19.74 -3.35 -36.03
CA TYR A 140 -20.02 -1.91 -35.89
C TYR A 140 -19.10 -1.26 -34.87
N LEU A 141 -18.92 -1.88 -33.69
CA LEU A 141 -17.99 -1.39 -32.65
C LEU A 141 -16.56 -1.25 -33.19
N LYS A 142 -16.05 -2.30 -33.83
CA LYS A 142 -14.68 -2.31 -34.33
C LYS A 142 -14.47 -1.28 -35.44
N GLU A 143 -15.36 -1.22 -36.42
CA GLU A 143 -15.22 -0.28 -37.54
C GLU A 143 -15.48 1.16 -37.10
N SER A 144 -16.42 1.43 -36.19
CA SER A 144 -16.63 2.79 -35.66
C SER A 144 -15.40 3.29 -34.91
N LEU A 145 -14.79 2.47 -34.05
CA LEU A 145 -13.56 2.84 -33.34
C LEU A 145 -12.40 3.10 -34.30
N LYS A 146 -12.20 2.21 -35.28
CA LYS A 146 -11.17 2.34 -36.30
C LYS A 146 -11.32 3.61 -37.12
N ILE A 147 -12.53 3.90 -37.59
CA ILE A 147 -12.80 5.12 -38.36
C ILE A 147 -12.60 6.35 -37.49
N TRP A 148 -13.12 6.37 -36.26
CA TRP A 148 -12.91 7.51 -35.37
C TRP A 148 -11.43 7.76 -35.11
N HIS A 149 -10.65 6.70 -34.84
CA HIS A 149 -9.22 6.80 -34.62
C HIS A 149 -8.47 7.34 -35.85
N GLU A 150 -8.87 6.92 -37.05
CA GLU A 150 -8.33 7.46 -38.32
C GLU A 150 -8.64 8.96 -38.46
N LEU A 151 -9.90 9.35 -38.26
CA LEU A 151 -10.35 10.73 -38.46
C LEU A 151 -9.77 11.68 -37.42
N THR A 152 -9.80 11.32 -36.13
CA THR A 152 -9.31 12.20 -35.06
C THR A 152 -7.82 12.44 -35.12
N ASN A 153 -7.04 11.53 -35.71
CA ASN A 153 -5.60 11.69 -35.90
C ASN A 153 -5.24 12.32 -37.27
N SER A 154 -6.22 12.63 -38.12
CA SER A 154 -5.99 13.17 -39.46
C SER A 154 -6.05 14.69 -39.48
N SER A 155 -4.89 15.34 -39.64
CA SER A 155 -4.80 16.80 -39.83
C SER A 155 -5.57 17.29 -41.06
N LYS A 156 -5.62 16.46 -42.11
CA LYS A 156 -6.37 16.70 -43.34
C LYS A 156 -7.88 16.71 -43.07
N PHE A 157 -8.38 15.76 -42.29
CA PHE A 157 -9.78 15.75 -41.86
C PHE A 157 -10.12 17.01 -41.07
N TRP A 158 -9.32 17.38 -40.08
CA TRP A 158 -9.60 18.57 -39.25
C TRP A 158 -9.57 19.88 -40.03
N THR A 159 -8.68 20.00 -41.01
CA THR A 159 -8.63 21.16 -41.92
C THR A 159 -9.90 21.24 -42.75
N ALA A 160 -10.36 20.11 -43.30
CA ALA A 160 -11.60 20.02 -44.05
C ALA A 160 -12.83 20.29 -43.19
N PHE A 161 -12.92 19.66 -42.01
CA PHE A 161 -13.99 19.84 -41.05
C PHE A 161 -14.13 21.31 -40.64
N THR A 162 -13.03 21.96 -40.29
CA THR A 162 -13.02 23.40 -39.93
C THR A 162 -13.60 24.27 -41.04
N LYS A 163 -13.20 24.01 -42.29
CA LYS A 163 -13.69 24.76 -43.45
C LYS A 163 -15.19 24.56 -43.68
N VAL A 164 -15.66 23.32 -43.60
CA VAL A 164 -17.06 22.97 -43.80
C VAL A 164 -17.93 23.49 -42.65
N TYR A 165 -17.47 23.37 -41.41
CA TYR A 165 -18.16 23.94 -40.25
C TYR A 165 -18.30 25.45 -40.39
N LYS A 166 -17.20 26.19 -40.65
CA LYS A 166 -17.24 27.64 -40.82
C LYS A 166 -18.12 28.11 -41.97
N HIS A 167 -18.30 27.30 -43.01
CA HIS A 167 -19.20 27.65 -44.10
C HIS A 167 -20.68 27.67 -43.66
N ASN A 168 -21.05 26.81 -42.71
CA ASN A 168 -22.41 26.68 -42.19
C ASN A 168 -22.59 27.38 -40.83
N ASP A 169 -21.54 28.01 -40.32
CA ASP A 169 -21.53 28.64 -39.01
C ASP A 169 -21.99 30.10 -39.08
N GLU A 170 -23.22 30.34 -38.65
CA GLU A 170 -23.81 31.68 -38.56
C GLU A 170 -23.45 32.42 -37.25
N LEU A 171 -22.68 31.79 -36.35
CA LEU A 171 -22.30 32.37 -35.06
C LEU A 171 -20.88 32.96 -35.04
N ASP A 172 -20.18 32.95 -36.18
CA ASP A 172 -18.80 33.42 -36.31
C ASP A 172 -17.85 32.80 -35.27
N THR A 173 -17.89 31.47 -35.12
CA THR A 173 -17.11 30.73 -34.14
C THR A 173 -15.60 30.96 -34.32
N ASP A 174 -14.97 31.44 -33.26
CA ASP A 174 -13.53 31.69 -33.23
C ASP A 174 -12.70 30.43 -33.47
N GLN A 175 -11.53 30.61 -34.10
CA GLN A 175 -10.60 29.51 -34.38
C GLN A 175 -10.11 28.81 -33.10
N GLU A 176 -10.00 29.54 -31.99
CA GLU A 176 -9.63 28.99 -30.69
C GLU A 176 -10.67 27.99 -30.18
N VAL A 177 -11.96 28.31 -30.30
CA VAL A 177 -13.06 27.41 -29.93
C VAL A 177 -13.03 26.12 -30.74
N ILE A 178 -12.75 26.21 -32.05
CA ILE A 178 -12.64 25.04 -32.93
C ILE A 178 -11.42 24.19 -32.54
N SER A 179 -10.29 24.83 -32.25
CA SER A 179 -9.05 24.15 -31.85
C SER A 179 -9.22 23.42 -30.51
N ASP A 180 -9.87 24.05 -29.54
CA ASP A 180 -10.16 23.44 -28.25
C ASP A 180 -11.17 22.29 -28.38
N PHE A 181 -12.17 22.43 -29.26
CA PHE A 181 -13.10 21.35 -29.57
C PHE A 181 -12.37 20.12 -30.13
N HIS A 182 -11.47 20.31 -31.10
CA HIS A 182 -10.68 19.22 -31.68
C HIS A 182 -9.95 18.42 -30.58
N LYS A 183 -9.28 19.09 -29.64
CA LYS A 183 -8.59 18.42 -28.51
C LYS A 183 -9.53 17.61 -27.60
N GLN A 184 -10.80 18.01 -27.50
CA GLN A 184 -11.79 17.37 -26.64
C GLN A 184 -12.54 16.21 -27.31
N VAL A 185 -12.49 16.09 -28.64
CA VAL A 185 -13.25 15.05 -29.37
C VAL A 185 -12.96 13.63 -28.87
N PRO A 186 -11.71 13.20 -28.63
CA PRO A 186 -11.47 11.86 -28.10
C PRO A 186 -12.15 11.62 -26.73
N SER A 187 -12.18 12.63 -25.86
CA SER A 187 -12.91 12.57 -24.58
C SER A 187 -14.42 12.42 -24.79
N PHE A 188 -15.02 13.17 -25.74
CA PHE A 188 -16.43 13.02 -26.08
C PHE A 188 -16.77 11.67 -26.73
N LEU A 189 -15.84 11.10 -27.51
CA LEU A 189 -15.99 9.75 -28.03
C LEU A 189 -15.96 8.72 -26.89
N SER A 190 -15.07 8.87 -25.91
CA SER A 190 -15.05 8.02 -24.72
C SER A 190 -16.38 8.08 -23.97
N ASP A 191 -16.95 9.27 -23.80
CA ASP A 191 -18.27 9.45 -23.18
C ASP A 191 -19.37 8.75 -23.99
N LEU A 192 -19.30 8.80 -25.32
CA LEU A 192 -20.24 8.11 -26.21
C LEU A 192 -20.17 6.58 -26.03
N TYR A 193 -18.99 5.98 -26.03
CA TYR A 193 -18.85 4.55 -25.82
C TYR A 193 -19.23 4.12 -24.40
N THR A 194 -19.07 5.01 -23.42
CA THR A 194 -19.60 4.80 -22.05
C THR A 194 -21.14 4.82 -22.04
N GLU A 195 -21.78 5.70 -22.81
CA GLU A 195 -23.24 5.69 -22.95
C GLU A 195 -23.77 4.42 -23.63
N ILE A 196 -23.06 3.94 -24.67
CA ILE A 196 -23.39 2.69 -25.33
C ILE A 196 -23.22 1.53 -24.35
N SER A 197 -22.08 1.46 -23.64
CA SER A 197 -21.80 0.47 -22.59
C SER A 197 -22.94 0.38 -21.57
N HIS A 198 -23.40 1.52 -21.06
CA HIS A 198 -24.53 1.57 -20.13
C HIS A 198 -25.85 1.12 -20.74
N SER A 199 -26.14 1.50 -21.98
CA SER A 199 -27.36 1.09 -22.67
C SER A 199 -27.39 -0.42 -22.96
N ARG A 200 -26.22 -1.06 -23.02
CA ARG A 200 -26.05 -2.48 -23.33
C ARG A 200 -25.72 -3.34 -22.12
N GLU A 201 -25.45 -2.72 -20.97
CA GLU A 201 -24.92 -3.37 -19.76
C GLU A 201 -23.66 -4.19 -20.06
N ASP A 202 -22.79 -3.68 -20.94
CA ASP A 202 -21.58 -4.37 -21.40
C ASP A 202 -20.36 -3.46 -21.29
N GLY A 203 -19.39 -3.83 -20.45
CA GLY A 203 -18.15 -3.08 -20.24
C GLY A 203 -17.19 -3.11 -21.44
N SER A 204 -17.40 -4.03 -22.39
CA SER A 204 -16.50 -4.25 -23.53
C SER A 204 -16.40 -3.03 -24.46
N TYR A 205 -17.43 -2.19 -24.54
CA TYR A 205 -17.42 -0.93 -25.29
C TYR A 205 -16.41 0.08 -24.72
N ILE A 206 -16.30 0.17 -23.39
CA ILE A 206 -15.30 1.01 -22.73
C ILE A 206 -13.92 0.41 -22.95
N ALA A 207 -13.77 -0.90 -22.71
CA ALA A 207 -12.49 -1.60 -22.85
C ALA A 207 -11.88 -1.47 -24.25
N GLU A 208 -12.67 -1.72 -25.30
CA GLU A 208 -12.21 -1.58 -26.69
C GLU A 208 -11.93 -0.11 -27.05
N PHE A 209 -12.70 0.85 -26.53
CA PHE A 209 -12.38 2.27 -26.70
C PHE A 209 -11.03 2.62 -26.06
N THR A 210 -10.85 2.29 -24.78
CA THR A 210 -9.63 2.59 -24.03
C THR A 210 -8.41 1.92 -24.67
N LYS A 211 -8.56 0.69 -25.19
CA LYS A 211 -7.51 0.01 -25.94
C LYS A 211 -7.09 0.74 -27.22
N VAL A 212 -8.02 1.39 -27.93
CA VAL A 212 -7.74 2.08 -29.20
C VAL A 212 -7.23 3.51 -28.98
N PHE A 213 -7.72 4.21 -27.95
CA PHE A 213 -7.44 5.63 -27.73
C PHE A 213 -6.54 5.93 -26.53
N ASP A 214 -6.32 4.97 -25.64
CA ASP A 214 -5.52 5.10 -24.41
C ASP A 214 -5.90 6.33 -23.56
N LEU A 215 -7.20 6.61 -23.48
CA LEU A 215 -7.76 7.71 -22.71
C LEU A 215 -9.17 7.41 -22.21
N ARG A 216 -9.67 8.29 -21.36
CA ARG A 216 -11.04 8.27 -20.83
C ARG A 216 -11.72 9.63 -20.96
N GLY A 217 -13.04 9.61 -20.97
CA GLY A 217 -13.89 10.79 -20.92
C GLY A 217 -14.34 11.15 -19.52
N GLU A 218 -14.93 12.34 -19.39
CA GLU A 218 -15.47 12.85 -18.12
C GLU A 218 -16.59 11.95 -17.59
N LYS A 219 -17.40 11.38 -18.49
CA LYS A 219 -18.47 10.46 -18.11
C LYS A 219 -17.88 9.17 -17.56
N THR A 220 -16.93 8.54 -18.26
CA THR A 220 -16.24 7.33 -17.78
C THR A 220 -15.68 7.54 -16.38
N GLU A 221 -15.01 8.68 -16.14
CA GLU A 221 -14.50 9.03 -14.81
C GLU A 221 -15.63 9.10 -13.77
N LYS A 222 -16.71 9.83 -14.05
CA LYS A 222 -17.78 10.07 -13.07
C LYS A 222 -18.68 8.90 -12.79
N VAL A 223 -19.01 8.10 -13.81
CA VAL A 223 -20.06 7.07 -13.69
C VAL A 223 -19.50 5.66 -13.59
N VAL A 224 -18.22 5.45 -13.93
CA VAL A 224 -17.57 4.14 -13.87
C VAL A 224 -16.45 4.16 -12.84
N MET A 225 -15.48 5.06 -12.97
CA MET A 225 -14.30 5.05 -12.09
C MET A 225 -14.61 5.55 -10.69
N ALA A 226 -15.33 6.67 -10.54
CA ALA A 226 -15.61 7.26 -9.24
C ALA A 226 -16.36 6.31 -8.29
N PRO A 227 -17.40 5.56 -8.71
CA PRO A 227 -18.01 4.53 -7.87
C PRO A 227 -17.03 3.42 -7.46
N ILE A 228 -16.21 2.92 -8.39
CA ILE A 228 -15.19 1.90 -8.08
C ILE A 228 -14.17 2.44 -7.06
N PHE A 229 -13.72 3.69 -7.24
CA PHE A 229 -12.77 4.33 -6.33
C PHE A 229 -13.38 4.61 -4.96
N GLN A 230 -14.68 4.89 -4.90
CA GLN A 230 -15.41 5.01 -3.66
C GLN A 230 -15.47 3.66 -2.94
N GLU A 231 -15.82 2.57 -3.62
CA GLU A 231 -15.83 1.22 -3.04
C GLU A 231 -14.44 0.83 -2.48
N ILE A 232 -13.35 1.12 -3.22
CA ILE A 232 -11.98 0.90 -2.73
C ILE A 232 -11.71 1.78 -1.51
N THR A 233 -12.06 3.07 -1.57
CA THR A 233 -11.82 4.02 -0.47
C THR A 233 -12.50 3.57 0.82
N GLU A 234 -13.76 3.13 0.73
CA GLU A 234 -14.50 2.64 1.90
C GLU A 234 -13.85 1.39 2.49
N ALA A 235 -13.40 0.43 1.67
CA ALA A 235 -12.68 -0.74 2.15
C ALA A 235 -11.31 -0.38 2.77
N VAL A 236 -10.61 0.58 2.18
CA VAL A 236 -9.33 1.08 2.68
C VAL A 236 -9.46 1.77 4.02
N GLU A 237 -10.45 2.64 4.18
CA GLU A 237 -10.70 3.33 5.47
C GLU A 237 -11.05 2.35 6.58
N LYS A 238 -11.74 1.26 6.25
CA LYS A 238 -12.01 0.19 7.21
C LYS A 238 -10.72 -0.50 7.64
N LEU A 239 -9.84 -0.86 6.71
CA LEU A 239 -8.52 -1.44 7.02
C LEU A 239 -7.64 -0.49 7.83
N GLU A 240 -7.59 0.81 7.48
CA GLU A 240 -6.81 1.84 8.19
C GLU A 240 -7.30 2.05 9.63
N ALA A 241 -8.59 1.80 9.89
CA ALA A 241 -9.19 1.95 11.21
C ALA A 241 -9.06 0.70 12.10
N MET A 242 -8.64 -0.44 11.55
CA MET A 242 -8.46 -1.67 12.34
C MET A 242 -7.27 -1.51 13.29
N LYS A 243 -7.45 -1.98 14.52
CA LYS A 243 -6.40 -2.04 15.55
C LYS A 243 -6.28 -3.48 16.02
N VAL A 244 -5.65 -4.30 15.18
CA VAL A 244 -5.66 -5.76 15.30
C VAL A 244 -4.78 -6.28 16.45
N SER A 245 -4.14 -5.38 17.20
CA SER A 245 -3.29 -5.72 18.33
C SER A 245 -3.81 -5.19 19.67
N GLU A 246 -4.99 -4.56 19.73
CA GLU A 246 -5.49 -3.92 20.96
C GLU A 246 -5.74 -4.91 22.10
N ASP A 247 -6.14 -6.15 21.79
CA ASP A 247 -6.38 -7.25 22.73
C ASP A 247 -5.22 -8.27 22.81
N GLY A 248 -4.20 -8.11 21.95
CA GLY A 248 -2.98 -8.90 21.98
C GLY A 248 -3.01 -10.19 21.15
N ASP A 249 -4.10 -10.46 20.40
CA ASP A 249 -4.16 -11.55 19.43
C ASP A 249 -5.06 -11.22 18.23
N LEU A 250 -4.65 -11.64 17.02
CA LEU A 250 -5.49 -11.49 15.82
C LEU A 250 -6.62 -12.52 15.86
N ASP A 251 -7.82 -12.07 16.17
CA ASP A 251 -8.98 -12.96 16.30
C ASP A 251 -9.56 -13.40 14.92
N ALA A 252 -10.49 -14.36 14.97
CA ALA A 252 -11.11 -14.90 13.76
C ALA A 252 -12.02 -13.90 13.02
N GLN A 253 -12.61 -12.95 13.74
CA GLN A 253 -13.48 -11.92 13.19
C GLN A 253 -12.63 -10.87 12.46
N GLU A 254 -11.56 -10.37 13.08
CA GLU A 254 -10.63 -9.43 12.47
C GLU A 254 -9.98 -10.02 11.22
N ALA A 255 -9.53 -11.28 11.27
CA ALA A 255 -9.00 -11.97 10.11
C ALA A 255 -10.04 -12.10 8.98
N SER A 256 -11.31 -12.31 9.32
CA SER A 256 -12.42 -12.35 8.36
C SER A 256 -12.66 -10.97 7.74
N ASP A 257 -12.66 -9.91 8.54
CA ASP A 257 -12.91 -8.54 8.11
C ASP A 257 -11.78 -8.04 7.18
N ILE A 258 -10.51 -8.31 7.53
CA ILE A 258 -9.35 -8.03 6.66
C ILE A 258 -9.55 -8.69 5.30
N LYS A 259 -9.91 -9.98 5.30
CA LYS A 259 -10.11 -10.76 4.09
C LYS A 259 -11.28 -10.22 3.26
N GLU A 260 -12.38 -9.82 3.88
CA GLU A 260 -13.53 -9.23 3.20
C GLU A 260 -13.14 -7.91 2.51
N HIS A 261 -12.47 -7.00 3.23
CA HIS A 261 -12.06 -5.71 2.69
C HIS A 261 -11.03 -5.85 1.56
N ILE A 262 -10.04 -6.73 1.71
CA ILE A 262 -9.09 -7.06 0.64
C ILE A 262 -9.83 -7.67 -0.57
N GLY A 263 -10.81 -8.54 -0.35
CA GLY A 263 -11.64 -9.11 -1.41
C GLY A 263 -12.37 -8.04 -2.21
N LYS A 264 -12.99 -7.07 -1.53
CA LYS A 264 -13.66 -5.93 -2.19
C LYS A 264 -12.69 -5.10 -3.03
N ILE A 265 -11.48 -4.84 -2.52
CA ILE A 265 -10.42 -4.13 -3.25
C ILE A 265 -10.02 -4.93 -4.51
N GLN A 266 -9.85 -6.25 -4.38
CA GLN A 266 -9.53 -7.14 -5.50
C GLN A 266 -10.61 -7.13 -6.58
N ASP A 267 -11.88 -7.26 -6.20
CA ASP A 267 -13.00 -7.23 -7.14
C ASP A 267 -13.06 -5.90 -7.90
N CYS A 268 -12.85 -4.79 -7.20
CA CYS A 268 -12.75 -3.46 -7.82
C CYS A 268 -11.57 -3.34 -8.79
N CYS A 269 -10.40 -3.87 -8.41
CA CYS A 269 -9.22 -3.91 -9.28
C CYS A 269 -9.47 -4.74 -10.54
N ASN A 270 -10.14 -5.89 -10.41
CA ASN A 270 -10.53 -6.72 -11.56
C ASN A 270 -11.48 -5.98 -12.50
N LYS A 271 -12.48 -5.25 -11.99
CA LYS A 271 -13.34 -4.38 -12.80
C LYS A 271 -12.52 -3.36 -13.61
N LEU A 272 -11.50 -2.74 -13.00
CA LEU A 272 -10.62 -1.79 -13.69
C LEU A 272 -9.78 -2.48 -14.77
N ILE A 273 -9.31 -3.71 -14.54
CA ILE A 273 -8.58 -4.51 -15.54
C ILE A 273 -9.47 -4.81 -16.74
N ASP A 274 -10.68 -5.31 -16.50
CA ASP A 274 -11.63 -5.68 -17.54
C ASP A 274 -12.02 -4.50 -18.43
N LEU A 275 -12.04 -3.30 -17.85
CA LEU A 275 -12.34 -2.04 -18.55
C LEU A 275 -11.10 -1.40 -19.21
N GLY A 276 -9.90 -1.95 -19.05
CA GLY A 276 -8.65 -1.36 -19.53
C GLY A 276 -8.22 -0.09 -18.78
N LEU A 277 -8.76 0.15 -17.59
CA LEU A 277 -8.54 1.35 -16.77
C LEU A 277 -7.57 1.11 -15.60
N TYR A 278 -7.00 -0.09 -15.48
CA TYR A 278 -6.13 -0.47 -14.37
C TYR A 278 -4.81 0.32 -14.31
N ASP A 279 -4.26 0.66 -15.46
CA ASP A 279 -3.00 1.40 -15.59
C ASP A 279 -3.16 2.92 -15.59
N ASP A 280 -4.40 3.40 -15.46
CA ASP A 280 -4.67 4.82 -15.33
C ASP A 280 -3.96 5.44 -14.11
N SER A 281 -3.57 6.71 -14.22
CA SER A 281 -2.89 7.45 -13.16
C SER A 281 -3.69 7.53 -11.86
N GLN A 282 -5.01 7.79 -11.92
CA GLN A 282 -5.86 7.82 -10.72
C GLN A 282 -6.05 6.40 -10.15
N SER A 283 -6.22 5.40 -11.03
CA SER A 283 -6.29 3.99 -10.62
C SER A 283 -5.01 3.55 -9.88
N LYS A 284 -3.84 3.97 -10.35
CA LYS A 284 -2.55 3.69 -9.69
C LYS A 284 -2.48 4.34 -8.30
N THR A 285 -2.92 5.59 -8.17
CA THR A 285 -2.91 6.29 -6.87
C THR A 285 -3.81 5.63 -5.83
N ILE A 286 -5.04 5.26 -6.19
CA ILE A 286 -5.97 4.63 -5.23
C ILE A 286 -5.48 3.23 -4.83
N ARG A 287 -4.86 2.51 -5.77
CA ARG A 287 -4.22 1.22 -5.56
C ARG A 287 -3.02 1.28 -4.62
N ASP A 288 -2.18 2.29 -4.74
CA ASP A 288 -1.10 2.53 -3.77
C ASP A 288 -1.64 2.83 -2.38
N ARG A 289 -2.74 3.60 -2.27
CA ARG A 289 -3.41 3.81 -0.98
C ARG A 289 -3.88 2.48 -0.38
N ALA A 290 -4.50 1.62 -1.19
CA ALA A 290 -4.94 0.30 -0.77
C ALA A 290 -3.78 -0.59 -0.28
N ALA A 291 -2.69 -0.65 -1.05
CA ALA A 291 -1.49 -1.36 -0.65
C ALA A 291 -0.90 -0.79 0.66
N GLY A 292 -0.94 0.53 0.84
CA GLY A 292 -0.52 1.22 2.05
C GLY A 292 -1.36 0.87 3.28
N ALA A 293 -2.67 0.76 3.14
CA ALA A 293 -3.57 0.34 4.22
C ALA A 293 -3.31 -1.10 4.65
N ILE A 294 -3.15 -2.02 3.69
CA ILE A 294 -2.80 -3.42 3.99
C ILE A 294 -1.43 -3.46 4.70
N ARG A 295 -0.45 -2.67 4.23
CA ARG A 295 0.86 -2.56 4.87
C ARG A 295 0.77 -2.06 6.32
N SER A 296 -0.13 -1.14 6.64
CA SER A 296 -0.34 -0.68 8.02
C SER A 296 -0.78 -1.83 8.93
N VAL A 297 -1.73 -2.66 8.46
CA VAL A 297 -2.17 -3.87 9.18
C VAL A 297 -1.02 -4.88 9.33
N VAL A 298 -0.21 -5.07 8.28
CA VAL A 298 1.00 -5.93 8.33
C VAL A 298 1.95 -5.50 9.44
N LEU A 299 2.23 -4.20 9.55
CA LEU A 299 3.16 -3.69 10.56
C LEU A 299 2.60 -3.84 11.98
N ASP A 300 1.28 -3.69 12.16
CA ASP A 300 0.64 -3.91 13.45
C ASP A 300 0.78 -5.37 13.89
N ILE A 301 0.46 -6.32 12.99
CA ILE A 301 0.63 -7.76 13.24
C ILE A 301 2.09 -8.11 13.55
N HIS A 302 3.04 -7.61 12.74
CA HIS A 302 4.45 -7.96 12.93
C HIS A 302 5.01 -7.41 14.25
N ASN A 303 4.74 -6.15 14.56
CA ASN A 303 5.39 -5.47 15.69
C ASN A 303 4.74 -5.80 17.04
N ASN A 304 3.43 -6.06 17.06
CA ASN A 304 2.69 -6.19 18.31
C ASN A 304 2.23 -7.63 18.60
N LEU A 305 2.09 -8.48 17.58
CA LEU A 305 1.64 -9.87 17.74
C LEU A 305 2.71 -10.94 17.46
N ASP A 306 3.87 -10.52 16.95
CA ASP A 306 4.98 -11.41 16.54
C ASP A 306 4.56 -12.53 15.54
N ASP A 307 3.48 -12.32 14.79
CA ASP A 307 2.98 -13.28 13.77
C ASP A 307 3.58 -12.95 12.39
N MET A 308 4.89 -13.21 12.27
CA MET A 308 5.65 -12.97 11.04
C MET A 308 5.06 -13.70 9.80
N PRO A 309 4.65 -14.99 9.86
CA PRO A 309 4.10 -15.67 8.70
C PRO A 309 2.84 -15.00 8.11
N LYS A 310 1.90 -14.56 8.96
CA LYS A 310 0.70 -13.85 8.48
C LYS A 310 1.04 -12.47 7.93
N ALA A 311 1.92 -11.73 8.62
CA ALA A 311 2.38 -10.42 8.18
C ALA A 311 3.03 -10.52 6.77
N GLU A 312 3.90 -11.51 6.54
CA GLU A 312 4.54 -11.76 5.25
C GLU A 312 3.53 -12.08 4.14
N GLN A 313 2.52 -12.92 4.44
CA GLN A 313 1.47 -13.26 3.48
C GLN A 313 0.64 -12.03 3.07
N LEU A 314 0.22 -11.21 4.03
CA LEU A 314 -0.55 -9.99 3.77
C LEU A 314 0.28 -8.96 3.01
N LEU A 315 1.58 -8.86 3.29
CA LEU A 315 2.49 -7.98 2.56
C LEU A 315 2.65 -8.41 1.09
N LYS A 316 2.70 -9.71 0.82
CA LYS A 316 2.67 -10.26 -0.55
C LYS A 316 1.36 -9.96 -1.27
N ILE A 317 0.23 -9.94 -0.56
CA ILE A 317 -1.06 -9.52 -1.11
C ILE A 317 -1.04 -8.02 -1.43
N ALA A 318 -0.54 -7.18 -0.51
CA ALA A 318 -0.39 -5.74 -0.74
C ALA A 318 0.41 -5.44 -2.03
N MET A 319 1.46 -6.24 -2.30
CA MET A 319 2.28 -6.13 -3.51
C MET A 319 1.47 -6.28 -4.81
N GLN A 320 0.40 -7.08 -4.82
CA GLN A 320 -0.44 -7.30 -6.00
C GLN A 320 -1.23 -6.05 -6.39
N PHE A 321 -1.50 -5.17 -5.41
CA PHE A 321 -2.25 -3.94 -5.64
C PHE A 321 -1.39 -2.77 -6.06
N VAL A 322 -0.06 -2.81 -5.93
CA VAL A 322 0.82 -1.65 -6.13
C VAL A 322 0.63 -0.99 -7.50
N GLY A 323 0.30 0.29 -7.51
CA GLY A 323 0.12 1.10 -8.71
C GLY A 323 1.39 1.81 -9.19
N THR A 324 2.31 2.15 -8.28
CA THR A 324 3.57 2.85 -8.63
C THR A 324 4.82 2.15 -8.13
N SER A 325 5.94 2.39 -8.81
CA SER A 325 7.25 1.87 -8.42
C SER A 325 7.72 2.35 -7.04
N GLY A 326 7.26 3.52 -6.60
CA GLY A 326 7.58 4.06 -5.28
C GLY A 326 7.04 3.18 -4.15
N MET A 327 5.75 2.81 -4.24
CA MET A 327 5.15 1.88 -3.27
C MET A 327 5.73 0.47 -3.44
N GLU A 328 6.00 0.03 -4.67
CA GLU A 328 6.60 -1.29 -4.95
C GLU A 328 7.94 -1.47 -4.20
N ASN A 329 8.83 -0.49 -4.34
CA ASN A 329 10.14 -0.52 -3.69
C ASN A 329 10.01 -0.52 -2.17
N LYS A 330 9.05 0.22 -1.63
CA LYS A 330 8.80 0.26 -0.17
C LYS A 330 8.36 -1.10 0.36
N LEU A 331 7.40 -1.75 -0.29
CA LEU A 331 6.94 -3.08 0.13
C LEU A 331 8.02 -4.16 -0.06
N LYS A 332 8.89 -4.01 -1.08
CA LYS A 332 10.05 -4.91 -1.26
C LYS A 332 11.05 -4.77 -0.12
N GLN A 333 11.36 -3.54 0.29
CA GLN A 333 12.23 -3.30 1.45
C GLN A 333 11.67 -3.93 2.73
N ASP A 334 10.35 -3.82 2.95
CA ASP A 334 9.72 -4.47 4.11
C ASP A 334 9.82 -6.01 4.04
N LEU A 335 9.63 -6.62 2.85
CA LEU A 335 9.79 -8.06 2.65
C LEU A 335 11.24 -8.52 2.86
N ASP A 336 12.21 -7.76 2.34
CA ASP A 336 13.63 -8.05 2.51
C ASP A 336 13.99 -8.01 4.00
N GLN A 337 13.48 -7.03 4.75
CA GLN A 337 13.65 -6.94 6.20
C GLN A 337 13.05 -8.15 6.93
N PHE A 338 11.87 -8.63 6.53
CA PHE A 338 11.25 -9.83 7.12
C PHE A 338 12.11 -11.07 6.90
N GLU A 339 12.67 -11.25 5.70
CA GLU A 339 13.56 -12.36 5.39
C GLU A 339 14.89 -12.26 6.16
N GLU A 340 15.43 -11.07 6.37
CA GLU A 340 16.59 -10.85 7.23
C GLU A 340 16.29 -11.21 8.70
N ASN A 341 15.17 -10.72 9.24
CA ASN A 341 14.73 -11.03 10.59
C ASN A 341 14.55 -12.54 10.81
N LYS A 342 13.97 -13.24 9.82
CA LYS A 342 13.78 -14.70 9.85
C LYS A 342 15.10 -15.46 9.85
N LYS A 343 16.07 -15.04 9.01
CA LYS A 343 17.42 -15.62 9.01
C LYS A 343 18.07 -15.43 10.38
N PHE A 344 17.97 -14.23 10.95
CA PHE A 344 18.52 -13.93 12.26
C PHE A 344 17.89 -14.80 13.37
N LEU A 345 16.55 -14.90 13.40
CA LEU A 345 15.84 -15.75 14.35
C LEU A 345 16.23 -17.23 14.19
N SER A 346 16.31 -17.74 12.96
CA SER A 346 16.71 -19.13 12.72
C SER A 346 18.15 -19.43 13.16
N ALA A 347 19.05 -18.45 13.06
CA ALA A 347 20.43 -18.59 13.49
C ALA A 347 20.57 -18.51 15.02
N THR A 348 19.70 -17.75 15.70
CA THR A 348 19.75 -17.53 17.14
C THR A 348 18.89 -18.52 17.94
N ALA A 349 17.85 -19.12 17.36
CA ALA A 349 16.98 -20.07 18.07
C ALA A 349 17.73 -21.23 18.73
N PRO A 350 18.70 -21.92 18.07
CA PRO A 350 19.47 -22.98 18.72
C PRO A 350 20.35 -22.47 19.87
N ILE A 351 20.84 -21.23 19.78
CA ILE A 351 21.63 -20.59 20.86
C ILE A 351 20.72 -20.35 22.07
N MET A 352 19.52 -19.83 21.85
CA MET A 352 18.54 -19.59 22.92
C MET A 352 18.08 -20.89 23.58
N GLU A 353 17.88 -21.96 22.81
CA GLU A 353 17.56 -23.29 23.34
C GLU A 353 18.66 -23.81 24.27
N LEU A 354 19.93 -23.75 23.84
CA LEU A 354 21.07 -24.14 24.67
C LEU A 354 21.17 -23.31 25.96
N MET A 355 20.92 -22.00 25.89
CA MET A 355 20.92 -21.14 27.07
C MET A 355 19.79 -21.48 28.04
N ASN A 356 18.59 -21.78 27.53
CA ASN A 356 17.44 -22.22 28.33
C ASN A 356 17.70 -23.56 29.02
N GLU A 357 18.40 -24.48 28.35
CA GLU A 357 18.86 -25.76 28.91
C GLU A 357 20.08 -25.62 29.85
N LYS A 358 20.56 -24.40 30.11
CA LYS A 358 21.77 -24.09 30.88
C LYS A 358 23.07 -24.69 30.31
N LYS A 359 23.09 -25.03 29.02
CA LYS A 359 24.27 -25.51 28.28
C LYS A 359 25.09 -24.33 27.74
N PHE A 360 25.50 -23.43 28.64
CA PHE A 360 26.09 -22.16 28.25
C PHE A 360 27.42 -22.29 27.49
N GLN A 361 28.25 -23.29 27.79
CA GLN A 361 29.49 -23.52 27.06
C GLN A 361 29.24 -23.92 25.60
N GLU A 362 28.24 -24.78 25.37
CA GLU A 362 27.80 -25.15 24.02
C GLU A 362 27.20 -23.94 23.29
N ALA A 363 26.42 -23.11 23.99
CA ALA A 363 25.87 -21.87 23.44
C ALA A 363 26.98 -20.88 23.02
N ILE A 364 27.99 -20.67 23.87
CA ILE A 364 29.13 -19.79 23.58
C ILE A 364 29.94 -20.31 22.39
N ALA A 365 30.21 -21.62 22.34
CA ALA A 365 30.92 -22.23 21.21
C ALA A 365 30.13 -22.08 19.90
N LEU A 366 28.81 -22.27 19.95
CA LEU A 366 27.94 -22.09 18.79
C LEU A 366 27.89 -20.63 18.33
N ILE A 367 27.84 -19.67 19.27
CA ILE A 367 27.93 -18.24 18.96
C ILE A 367 29.24 -17.91 18.24
N ASP A 368 30.38 -18.39 18.76
CA ASP A 368 31.69 -18.15 18.15
C ASP A 368 31.79 -18.77 16.75
N GLN A 369 31.26 -19.99 16.58
CA GLN A 369 31.19 -20.65 15.28
C GLN A 369 30.36 -19.83 14.29
N LYS A 370 29.12 -19.47 14.66
CA LYS A 370 28.21 -18.69 13.80
C LYS A 370 28.79 -17.32 13.45
N LYS A 371 29.45 -16.66 14.41
CA LYS A 371 30.15 -15.39 14.20
C LYS A 371 31.31 -15.53 13.20
N ALA A 372 32.08 -16.61 13.28
CA ALA A 372 33.19 -16.87 12.36
C ALA A 372 32.74 -17.21 10.94
N GLU A 373 31.63 -17.92 10.79
CA GLU A 373 31.03 -18.30 9.50
C GLU A 373 30.44 -17.09 8.74
N SER A 374 29.96 -16.07 9.46
CA SER A 374 29.35 -14.89 8.85
C SER A 374 30.38 -13.86 8.37
N LYS A 375 30.06 -13.16 7.26
CA LYS A 375 30.80 -11.97 6.80
C LYS A 375 30.09 -10.66 7.14
N ASP A 376 28.85 -10.74 7.60
CA ASP A 376 28.02 -9.58 7.93
C ASP A 376 28.45 -8.98 9.28
N SER A 377 28.78 -7.69 9.27
CA SER A 377 29.18 -6.95 10.47
C SER A 377 28.06 -6.78 11.49
N GLU A 378 26.81 -6.60 11.04
CA GLU A 378 25.68 -6.43 11.95
C GLU A 378 25.38 -7.74 12.67
N PHE A 379 25.34 -8.85 11.93
CA PHE A 379 25.22 -10.19 12.51
C PHE A 379 26.34 -10.47 13.53
N LYS A 380 27.59 -10.08 13.24
CA LYS A 380 28.71 -10.27 14.18
C LYS A 380 28.54 -9.48 15.46
N ASN A 381 28.10 -8.22 15.38
CA ASN A 381 27.83 -7.40 16.55
C ASN A 381 26.69 -7.98 17.39
N ALA A 382 25.65 -8.51 16.74
CA ALA A 382 24.55 -9.19 17.43
C ALA A 382 25.02 -10.49 18.13
N MET A 383 25.90 -11.27 17.49
CA MET A 383 26.53 -12.43 18.12
C MET A 383 27.39 -12.04 19.33
N ASP A 384 28.10 -10.91 19.27
CA ASP A 384 28.86 -10.42 20.43
C ASP A 384 27.96 -10.06 21.61
N SER A 385 26.82 -9.42 21.35
CA SER A 385 25.81 -9.16 22.37
C SER A 385 25.27 -10.47 22.98
N LYS A 386 24.95 -11.46 22.13
CA LYS A 386 24.50 -12.79 22.58
C LYS A 386 25.58 -13.53 23.37
N LYS A 387 26.87 -13.34 23.04
CA LYS A 387 27.98 -13.91 23.81
C LYS A 387 28.07 -13.30 25.20
N LYS A 388 27.93 -11.97 25.33
CA LYS A 388 27.86 -11.29 26.63
C LYS A 388 26.73 -11.85 27.49
N GLU A 389 25.54 -11.99 26.91
CA GLU A 389 24.37 -12.58 27.56
C GLU A 389 24.67 -14.01 28.05
N ALA A 390 25.16 -14.89 27.18
CA ALA A 390 25.44 -16.29 27.53
C ALA A 390 26.52 -16.44 28.62
N VAL A 391 27.60 -15.65 28.55
CA VAL A 391 28.68 -15.66 29.56
C VAL A 391 28.16 -15.13 30.90
N THR A 392 27.41 -14.02 30.89
CA THR A 392 26.84 -13.46 32.12
C THR A 392 25.87 -14.44 32.76
N MET A 393 24.93 -15.02 32.00
CA MET A 393 23.98 -16.00 32.53
C MET A 393 24.69 -17.24 33.09
N TYR A 394 25.75 -17.70 32.45
CA TYR A 394 26.56 -18.81 32.97
C TYR A 394 27.15 -18.46 34.34
N ALA A 395 27.75 -17.29 34.46
CA ALA A 395 28.32 -16.82 35.72
C ALA A 395 27.25 -16.61 36.80
N VAL A 396 26.06 -16.10 36.45
CA VAL A 396 24.92 -15.93 37.36
C VAL A 396 24.50 -17.27 37.95
N VAL A 397 24.31 -18.29 37.13
CA VAL A 397 23.83 -19.61 37.59
C VAL A 397 24.83 -20.21 38.59
N GLU A 398 26.13 -20.21 38.26
CA GLU A 398 27.18 -20.70 39.15
C GLU A 398 27.25 -19.88 40.45
N PHE A 399 27.13 -18.55 40.36
CA PHE A 399 27.15 -17.67 41.52
C PHE A 399 25.98 -17.95 42.47
N VAL A 400 24.76 -18.04 41.94
CA VAL A 400 23.54 -18.24 42.74
C VAL A 400 23.58 -19.59 43.44
N GLU A 401 24.01 -20.65 42.76
CA GLU A 401 24.12 -21.98 43.36
C GLU A 401 25.18 -22.01 44.46
N ALA A 402 26.35 -21.39 44.22
CA ALA A 402 27.41 -21.30 45.20
C ALA A 402 27.05 -20.41 46.40
N LYS A 403 26.34 -19.30 46.16
CA LYS A 403 25.86 -18.39 47.21
C LYS A 403 24.87 -19.08 48.14
N LYS A 404 23.97 -19.93 47.64
CA LYS A 404 23.07 -20.74 48.48
C LYS A 404 23.85 -21.64 49.44
N LEU A 405 24.95 -22.25 48.99
CA LEU A 405 25.82 -23.04 49.85
C LEU A 405 26.53 -22.17 50.89
N PHE A 406 26.97 -20.98 50.48
CA PHE A 406 27.60 -20.01 51.37
C PHE A 406 26.66 -19.56 52.49
N GLU A 407 25.41 -19.23 52.16
CA GLU A 407 24.35 -18.84 53.10
C GLU A 407 23.95 -19.98 54.04
N ALA A 408 24.14 -21.24 53.62
CA ALA A 408 23.95 -22.43 54.44
C ALA A 408 25.17 -22.77 55.32
N ASP A 409 26.12 -21.84 55.50
CA ASP A 409 27.37 -22.02 56.25
C ASP A 409 28.32 -23.10 55.68
N LYS A 410 28.11 -23.53 54.43
CA LYS A 410 28.93 -24.55 53.74
C LYS A 410 30.03 -23.93 52.89
N TYR A 411 30.92 -23.16 53.51
CA TYR A 411 31.90 -22.33 52.78
C TYR A 411 32.89 -23.13 51.92
N ASP A 412 33.31 -24.31 52.36
CA ASP A 412 34.22 -25.18 51.58
C ASP A 412 33.53 -25.75 50.33
N GLU A 413 32.22 -26.02 50.39
CA GLU A 413 31.41 -26.45 49.25
C GLU A 413 31.07 -25.28 48.31
N ALA A 414 30.88 -24.07 48.87
CA ALA A 414 30.56 -22.87 48.10
C ALA A 414 31.77 -22.32 47.31
N ARG A 415 32.97 -22.42 47.87
CA ARG A 415 34.19 -21.81 47.33
C ARG A 415 34.47 -22.18 45.87
N PRO A 416 34.45 -23.46 45.46
CA PRO A 416 34.70 -23.82 44.06
C PRO A 416 33.72 -23.16 43.08
N GLY A 417 32.44 -23.08 43.44
CA GLY A 417 31.41 -22.46 42.60
C GLY A 417 31.56 -20.94 42.47
N LEU A 418 31.90 -20.24 43.57
CA LEU A 418 32.21 -18.81 43.53
C LEU A 418 33.47 -18.52 42.71
N GLN A 419 34.53 -19.34 42.87
CA GLN A 419 35.75 -19.21 42.06
C GLN A 419 35.47 -19.46 40.58
N LYS A 420 34.64 -20.45 40.24
CA LYS A 420 34.22 -20.75 38.87
C LYS A 420 33.39 -19.62 38.27
N SER A 421 32.43 -19.06 39.02
CA SER A 421 31.66 -17.90 38.57
C SER A 421 32.55 -16.70 38.26
N ALA A 422 33.51 -16.40 39.13
CA ALA A 422 34.51 -15.36 38.90
C ALA A 422 35.37 -15.64 37.66
N SER A 423 35.84 -16.88 37.48
CA SER A 423 36.70 -17.24 36.35
C SER A 423 35.97 -17.11 35.02
N ILE A 424 34.69 -17.52 34.95
CA ILE A 424 33.87 -17.38 33.74
C ILE A 424 33.84 -15.93 33.24
N VAL A 425 33.55 -14.97 34.12
CA VAL A 425 33.52 -13.55 33.75
C VAL A 425 34.92 -13.03 33.41
N TYR A 426 35.91 -13.34 34.24
CA TYR A 426 37.26 -12.80 34.09
C TYR A 426 37.98 -13.30 32.84
N GLU A 427 37.81 -14.59 32.50
CA GLU A 427 38.37 -15.18 31.27
C GLU A 427 37.76 -14.56 30.00
N HIS A 428 36.55 -14.03 30.11
CA HIS A 428 35.83 -13.38 29.01
C HIS A 428 35.78 -11.86 29.18
N ILE A 429 36.60 -11.26 30.05
CA ILE A 429 36.45 -9.84 30.40
C ILE A 429 36.55 -8.90 29.18
N GLU A 430 37.28 -9.32 28.14
CA GLU A 430 37.51 -8.57 26.90
C GLU A 430 36.26 -8.43 26.03
N ILE A 431 35.22 -9.25 26.24
CA ILE A 431 33.98 -9.09 25.50
C ILE A 431 33.15 -7.92 26.05
N TYR A 432 33.41 -7.48 27.28
CA TYR A 432 32.70 -6.38 27.95
C TYR A 432 33.41 -5.05 27.71
N ASP A 433 32.64 -3.97 27.61
CA ASP A 433 33.18 -2.62 27.44
C ASP A 433 33.71 -2.05 28.77
N VAL A 434 34.81 -2.62 29.25
CA VAL A 434 35.40 -2.34 30.57
C VAL A 434 36.92 -2.20 30.48
N ASP A 435 37.49 -1.31 31.29
CA ASP A 435 38.93 -1.24 31.45
C ASP A 435 39.42 -2.34 32.39
N LYS A 436 40.06 -3.37 31.81
CA LYS A 436 40.62 -4.51 32.55
C LYS A 436 41.56 -4.08 33.66
N SER A 437 42.35 -3.01 33.48
CA SER A 437 43.28 -2.53 34.51
C SER A 437 42.57 -1.98 35.75
N VAL A 438 41.39 -1.36 35.55
CA VAL A 438 40.51 -0.88 36.63
C VAL A 438 39.91 -2.08 37.37
N ILE A 439 39.44 -3.09 36.63
CA ILE A 439 38.92 -4.34 37.21
C ILE A 439 39.99 -5.05 38.03
N ASP A 440 41.21 -5.19 37.52
CA ASP A 440 42.34 -5.81 38.23
C ASP A 440 42.63 -5.07 39.54
N SER A 441 42.68 -3.74 39.48
CA SER A 441 42.87 -2.89 40.68
C SER A 441 41.78 -3.11 41.72
N TRP A 442 40.52 -3.21 41.30
CA TRP A 442 39.39 -3.47 42.21
C TRP A 442 39.43 -4.87 42.80
N LEU A 443 39.78 -5.89 42.01
CA LEU A 443 39.93 -7.25 42.48
C LEU A 443 41.03 -7.37 43.54
N ASP A 444 42.17 -6.69 43.34
CA ASP A 444 43.26 -6.65 44.32
C ASP A 444 42.86 -5.89 45.59
N LEU A 445 42.13 -4.79 45.45
CA LEU A 445 41.60 -4.04 46.58
C LEU A 445 40.62 -4.90 47.41
N ILE A 446 39.71 -5.64 46.77
CA ILE A 446 38.80 -6.57 47.46
C ILE A 446 39.59 -7.66 48.19
N LYS A 447 40.54 -8.33 47.52
CA LYS A 447 41.37 -9.37 48.15
C LYS A 447 42.12 -8.85 49.38
N ASN A 448 42.70 -7.66 49.29
CA ASN A 448 43.48 -7.08 50.38
C ASN A 448 42.59 -6.63 51.55
N ASN A 449 41.44 -6.00 51.27
CA ASN A 449 40.52 -5.54 52.30
C ASN A 449 39.87 -6.71 53.05
N VAL A 450 39.49 -7.78 52.34
CA VAL A 450 38.88 -8.95 52.97
C VAL A 450 39.90 -9.71 53.83
N LYS A 451 41.19 -9.77 53.45
CA LYS A 451 42.25 -10.41 54.25
C LYS A 451 42.43 -9.77 55.63
N VAL A 452 42.23 -8.46 55.76
CA VAL A 452 42.40 -7.73 57.02
C VAL A 452 41.09 -7.60 57.81
N LEU A 453 40.04 -8.33 57.43
CA LEU A 453 38.71 -8.24 58.04
C LEU A 453 38.71 -8.75 59.50
N THR A 454 38.44 -7.85 60.44
CA THR A 454 38.30 -8.11 61.88
C THR A 454 36.84 -7.93 62.32
N ALA A 455 36.56 -7.81 63.62
CA ALA A 455 35.24 -7.36 64.08
C ALA A 455 35.10 -5.83 63.96
N ASP A 456 36.23 -5.12 64.09
CA ASP A 456 36.27 -3.68 64.35
C ASP A 456 36.28 -2.84 63.08
N ASN A 457 36.82 -3.36 61.97
CA ASN A 457 36.96 -2.64 60.67
C ASN A 457 35.97 -3.11 59.60
N ALA A 458 34.97 -3.88 59.99
CA ALA A 458 34.28 -4.74 59.07
C ALA A 458 33.11 -4.04 58.35
N SER A 459 32.55 -3.00 58.99
CA SER A 459 31.74 -1.99 58.31
C SER A 459 32.53 -1.20 57.27
N GLU A 460 33.82 -0.95 57.50
CA GLU A 460 34.67 -0.21 56.56
C GLU A 460 34.96 -1.03 55.30
N VAL A 461 35.24 -2.33 55.47
CA VAL A 461 35.44 -3.26 54.35
C VAL A 461 34.17 -3.38 53.50
N ASP A 462 33.00 -3.49 54.14
CA ASP A 462 31.70 -3.53 53.47
C ASP A 462 31.37 -2.21 52.75
N GLU A 463 31.67 -1.07 53.38
CA GLU A 463 31.47 0.25 52.76
C GLU A 463 32.33 0.43 51.50
N VAL A 464 33.56 -0.10 51.49
CA VAL A 464 34.42 -0.07 50.29
C VAL A 464 33.81 -0.90 49.15
N GLN A 465 33.31 -2.09 49.45
CA GLN A 465 32.63 -2.92 48.44
C GLN A 465 31.35 -2.26 47.93
N ASN A 466 30.51 -1.74 48.83
CA ASN A 466 29.27 -1.06 48.45
C ASN A 466 29.54 0.19 47.60
N LYS A 467 30.61 0.93 47.89
CA LYS A 467 31.06 2.05 47.03
C LYS A 467 31.49 1.57 45.64
N MET A 468 32.13 0.41 45.51
CA MET A 468 32.46 -0.17 44.20
C MET A 468 31.22 -0.59 43.43
N LEU A 469 30.29 -1.29 44.08
CA LEU A 469 29.02 -1.71 43.47
C LEU A 469 28.21 -0.49 43.01
N LYS A 470 28.15 0.56 43.83
CA LYS A 470 27.51 1.82 43.45
C LYS A 470 28.16 2.49 42.25
N LYS A 471 29.50 2.48 42.16
CA LYS A 471 30.21 2.98 40.98
C LYS A 471 29.90 2.19 39.72
N ILE A 472 29.63 0.88 39.84
CA ILE A 472 29.18 0.05 38.72
C ILE A 472 27.77 0.48 38.29
N ASP A 473 26.87 0.70 39.25
CA ASP A 473 25.51 1.18 38.97
C ASP A 473 25.49 2.55 38.31
N GLU A 474 26.38 3.44 38.72
CA GLU A 474 26.53 4.78 38.13
C GLU A 474 27.20 4.74 36.74
N ALA A 475 28.01 3.71 36.45
CA ALA A 475 28.76 3.59 35.20
C ALA A 475 28.02 2.84 34.09
N PHE A 476 27.10 1.94 34.44
CA PHE A 476 26.38 1.08 33.49
C PHE A 476 24.87 1.17 33.71
N ASP A 477 24.17 1.75 32.74
CA ASP A 477 22.71 1.86 32.70
C ASP A 477 22.10 0.56 32.15
N GLU A 478 21.81 -0.39 33.05
CA GLU A 478 21.20 -1.71 32.81
C GLU A 478 21.79 -2.50 31.63
N ARG A 479 23.04 -2.97 31.79
CA ARG A 479 23.73 -3.79 30.79
C ARG A 479 24.25 -5.12 31.34
N TRP A 480 24.51 -6.08 30.44
CA TRP A 480 25.19 -7.33 30.76
C TRP A 480 26.53 -7.11 31.48
N GLU A 481 27.23 -6.02 31.16
CA GLU A 481 28.45 -5.55 31.82
C GLU A 481 28.26 -5.33 33.32
N GLN A 482 27.19 -4.62 33.71
CA GLN A 482 26.89 -4.31 35.10
C GLN A 482 26.74 -5.60 35.91
N MET A 483 25.92 -6.52 35.40
CA MET A 483 25.65 -7.81 36.03
C MET A 483 26.91 -8.67 36.13
N ALA A 484 27.66 -8.80 35.02
CA ALA A 484 28.89 -9.59 34.97
C ALA A 484 29.95 -9.09 35.97
N ILE A 485 30.20 -7.77 36.00
CA ILE A 485 31.20 -7.18 36.91
C ILE A 485 30.75 -7.33 38.37
N LYS A 486 29.47 -7.11 38.68
CA LYS A 486 28.95 -7.33 40.04
C LYS A 486 29.17 -8.77 40.51
N ILE A 487 28.88 -9.75 39.64
CA ILE A 487 29.11 -11.17 39.93
C ILE A 487 30.59 -11.45 40.17
N LEU A 488 31.46 -10.89 39.31
CA LEU A 488 32.90 -11.02 39.44
C LEU A 488 33.40 -10.48 40.79
N LEU A 489 33.07 -9.23 41.14
CA LEU A 489 33.51 -8.62 42.40
C LEU A 489 32.96 -9.36 43.63
N ASN A 490 31.67 -9.68 43.62
CA ASN A 490 31.02 -10.38 44.73
C ASN A 490 31.59 -11.79 44.91
N SER A 491 31.89 -12.51 43.84
CA SER A 491 32.51 -13.83 43.91
C SER A 491 33.87 -13.78 44.63
N TYR A 492 34.72 -12.80 44.29
CA TYR A 492 35.99 -12.59 45.00
C TYR A 492 35.81 -12.21 46.47
N TYR A 493 34.83 -11.36 46.76
CA TYR A 493 34.50 -10.96 48.12
C TYR A 493 34.05 -12.15 48.97
N TYR A 494 33.07 -12.93 48.50
CA TYR A 494 32.54 -14.09 49.24
C TYR A 494 33.58 -15.21 49.41
N VAL A 495 34.45 -15.44 48.42
CA VAL A 495 35.57 -16.40 48.58
C VAL A 495 36.48 -15.98 49.73
N GLY A 496 36.91 -14.71 49.76
CA GLY A 496 37.76 -14.21 50.84
C GLY A 496 37.04 -14.23 52.20
N LEU A 497 35.75 -13.86 52.22
CA LEU A 497 34.96 -13.83 53.45
C LEU A 497 34.82 -15.23 54.05
N GLY A 498 34.58 -16.24 53.21
CA GLY A 498 34.53 -17.65 53.64
C GLY A 498 35.83 -18.12 54.29
N GLU A 499 36.99 -17.72 53.76
CA GLU A 499 38.30 -18.03 54.35
C GLU A 499 38.47 -17.38 55.73
N VAL A 500 38.11 -16.11 55.87
CA VAL A 500 38.18 -15.40 57.15
C VAL A 500 37.26 -16.04 58.19
N ILE A 501 36.01 -16.36 57.82
CA ILE A 501 35.05 -16.99 58.73
C ILE A 501 35.57 -18.37 59.17
N LYS A 502 36.13 -19.15 58.25
CA LYS A 502 36.71 -20.47 58.54
C LYS A 502 37.88 -20.38 59.52
N ASN A 503 38.83 -19.49 59.26
CA ASN A 503 40.00 -19.30 60.13
C ASN A 503 39.58 -18.90 61.55
N LYS A 504 38.60 -17.99 61.67
CA LYS A 504 38.08 -17.58 62.99
C LYS A 504 37.25 -18.66 63.69
N LYS A 505 36.50 -19.51 62.97
CA LYS A 505 35.82 -20.68 63.54
C LYS A 505 36.83 -21.72 64.07
N ALA A 506 38.01 -21.85 63.46
CA ALA A 506 39.07 -22.77 63.89
C ALA A 506 39.86 -22.27 65.13
N GLU A 507 39.95 -20.97 65.36
CA GLU A 507 40.65 -20.36 66.51
C GLU A 507 39.90 -20.44 67.86
N ASN A 508 38.74 -21.11 67.90
CA ASN A 508 37.99 -21.49 69.11
C ASN A 508 37.75 -20.36 70.14
N THR A 509 37.57 -19.13 69.68
CA THR A 509 37.12 -18.03 70.53
C THR A 509 35.60 -17.90 70.45
N ARG A 510 34.92 -17.90 71.62
CA ARG A 510 33.57 -17.34 71.78
C ARG A 510 33.64 -15.84 71.44
N SER A 511 33.63 -15.54 70.15
CA SER A 511 33.76 -14.20 69.62
C SER A 511 32.43 -13.78 69.01
N SER A 512 31.97 -12.57 69.38
CA SER A 512 30.83 -11.87 68.82
C SER A 512 30.84 -11.75 67.29
N VAL A 513 31.98 -12.05 66.65
CA VAL A 513 32.16 -12.12 65.20
C VAL A 513 31.21 -13.12 64.53
N ILE A 514 30.93 -14.29 65.14
CA ILE A 514 30.03 -15.29 64.53
C ILE A 514 28.58 -14.77 64.52
N GLY A 515 28.14 -14.13 65.60
CA GLY A 515 26.82 -13.47 65.65
C GLY A 515 26.73 -12.22 64.77
N TRP A 516 27.86 -11.58 64.48
CA TRP A 516 27.96 -10.37 63.66
C TRP A 516 28.00 -10.69 62.15
N VAL A 517 28.71 -11.73 61.72
CA VAL A 517 28.66 -12.26 60.34
C VAL A 517 27.24 -12.72 59.99
N VAL A 518 26.54 -13.38 60.93
CA VAL A 518 25.12 -13.74 60.76
C VAL A 518 24.23 -12.50 60.64
N ARG A 519 24.52 -11.40 61.34
CA ARG A 519 23.78 -10.13 61.19
C ARG A 519 24.04 -9.44 59.84
N ILE A 520 25.26 -9.49 59.31
CA ILE A 520 25.56 -8.98 57.96
C ILE A 520 24.88 -9.81 56.88
N ILE A 521 24.89 -11.14 57.00
CA ILE A 521 24.17 -12.02 56.08
C ILE A 521 22.67 -11.68 56.09
N ILE A 522 22.07 -11.43 57.26
CA ILE A 522 20.66 -11.02 57.37
C ILE A 522 20.37 -9.63 56.76
N ILE A 523 21.31 -8.68 56.82
CA ILE A 523 21.15 -7.34 56.22
C ILE A 523 21.32 -7.37 54.69
N ILE A 524 22.19 -8.24 54.17
CA ILE A 524 22.49 -8.36 52.72
C ILE A 524 21.41 -9.17 51.96
N VAL A 525 20.68 -10.06 52.63
CA VAL A 525 19.63 -10.91 52.01
C VAL A 525 18.43 -10.12 51.48
N LEU A 526 18.22 -8.85 51.89
CA LEU A 526 17.06 -8.05 51.45
C LEU A 526 17.37 -7.00 50.35
N GLY A 527 18.63 -6.70 50.05
CA GLY A 527 18.97 -5.56 49.18
C GLY A 527 19.44 -5.88 47.75
N ALA A 528 20.00 -7.06 47.49
CA ALA A 528 20.86 -7.25 46.32
C ALA A 528 20.30 -8.14 45.19
N ILE A 529 19.00 -8.49 45.20
CA ILE A 529 18.38 -9.24 44.10
C ILE A 529 17.14 -8.53 43.50
N PHE A 530 16.60 -7.49 44.14
CA PHE A 530 15.50 -6.66 43.59
C PHE A 530 15.59 -5.17 44.00
N GLY A 531 16.80 -4.66 44.18
CA GLY A 531 17.08 -3.23 44.42
C GLY A 531 17.95 -2.66 43.32
#